data_AF-A0A524N7X7-F1
#
_entry.id   AF-A0A524N7X7-F1
#
_cell.length_a   1.000
_cell.length_b   1.000
_cell.length_c   1.000
_cell.angle_alpha   90.00
_cell.angle_beta   90.00
_cell.angle_gamma   90.00
#
_symmetry.space_group_name_H-M   'P 1'
#
loop_
_entity.id
_entity.type
_entity.pdbx_description
1 polymer ?
#
loop_
_entity_poly.entity_id
_entity_poly.type
_entity_poly.pdbx_seq_one_letter_code
_entity_poly.pdbx_strand_id
1 'polypeptide(L)'
;MTLHLLGIRHHGPGSARSVLTMLDEVRPDVVLVELPADVEPVLRWIGDAGLVPPVALLGYVVAEPARAAFAPLASFSPEWQVIAWANAHDVPVHAIDLPLAVTLARPSEAPVDLVSETVPPDPIADLAAVAGDLDPERWWEDVIEHRGDGVPAFDAVAEAMAVARRGFVPAPAEIQREAHMRRAIRGARRAGHEQIAVICGAWHVPALDLDATAPGTDTIPNVSVDAATLRGLPKVKVAVAWVPWTHERLTARSGYGAGVDSPGWYHHVFDHPGEEGVVRFFVDA
;
A
#
# COMPACT_ATOMS: atom_id res chain seq x y z
N MET A 1 -4.51 21.67 -9.52
CA MET A 1 -4.56 20.21 -9.31
C MET A 1 -3.35 19.81 -8.50
N THR A 2 -3.58 19.22 -7.35
CA THR A 2 -2.56 18.81 -6.38
C THR A 2 -2.59 17.30 -6.27
N LEU A 3 -1.41 16.69 -6.32
CA LEU A 3 -1.23 15.25 -6.12
C LEU A 3 -0.56 15.04 -4.76
N HIS A 4 -1.23 14.33 -3.87
CA HIS A 4 -0.71 13.96 -2.56
C HIS A 4 -0.27 12.51 -2.62
N LEU A 5 1.04 12.26 -2.61
CA LEU A 5 1.60 10.91 -2.58
C LEU A 5 1.85 10.50 -1.13
N LEU A 6 1.02 9.59 -0.62
CA LEU A 6 1.04 9.15 0.77
C LEU A 6 1.69 7.77 0.80
N GLY A 7 3.03 7.77 0.86
CA GLY A 7 3.83 6.56 0.99
C GLY A 7 3.66 5.92 2.36
N ILE A 8 3.14 4.70 2.40
CA ILE A 8 2.84 3.97 3.64
C ILE A 8 3.71 2.74 3.81
N ARG A 9 3.79 2.26 5.05
CA ARG A 9 4.05 0.85 5.34
C ARG A 9 2.73 0.12 5.39
N HIS A 10 2.61 -0.97 4.62
CA HIS A 10 1.46 -1.86 4.71
C HIS A 10 1.34 -2.38 6.15
N HIS A 11 0.12 -2.42 6.68
CA HIS A 11 -0.13 -2.85 8.06
C HIS A 11 0.57 -1.98 9.14
N GLY A 12 0.95 -0.73 8.83
CA GLY A 12 1.53 0.22 9.78
C GLY A 12 0.47 1.07 10.50
N PRO A 13 0.32 0.99 11.84
CA PRO A 13 -0.70 1.74 12.58
C PRO A 13 -0.44 3.26 12.60
N GLY A 14 0.81 3.69 12.61
CA GLY A 14 1.19 5.10 12.48
C GLY A 14 1.03 5.61 11.06
N SER A 15 1.36 4.79 10.06
CA SER A 15 1.04 5.04 8.66
C SER A 15 -0.47 5.25 8.48
N ALA A 16 -1.30 4.38 9.09
CA ALA A 16 -2.76 4.45 9.03
C ALA A 16 -3.32 5.73 9.67
N ARG A 17 -2.79 6.15 10.83
CA ARG A 17 -3.16 7.44 11.44
C ARG A 17 -2.74 8.63 10.58
N SER A 18 -1.53 8.60 10.04
CA SER A 18 -0.97 9.69 9.24
C SER A 18 -1.76 9.92 7.95
N VAL A 19 -2.20 8.84 7.27
CA VAL A 19 -3.07 8.98 6.10
C VAL A 19 -4.43 9.56 6.48
N LEU A 20 -5.04 9.14 7.59
CA LEU A 20 -6.33 9.69 8.03
C LEU A 20 -6.23 11.19 8.35
N THR A 21 -5.22 11.61 9.12
CA THR A 21 -4.95 13.03 9.39
C THR A 21 -4.83 13.81 8.08
N MET A 22 -4.05 13.30 7.12
CA MET A 22 -3.87 13.94 5.83
C MET A 22 -5.18 14.03 5.02
N LEU A 23 -5.99 12.98 4.99
CA LEU A 23 -7.28 13.00 4.28
C LEU A 23 -8.25 14.03 4.87
N ASP A 24 -8.30 14.15 6.20
CA ASP A 24 -9.15 15.14 6.90
C ASP A 24 -8.71 16.59 6.62
N GLU A 25 -7.39 16.80 6.48
CA GLU A 25 -6.80 18.10 6.16
C GLU A 25 -7.00 18.49 4.69
N VAL A 26 -6.61 17.62 3.75
CA VAL A 26 -6.58 17.96 2.32
C VAL A 26 -7.91 17.75 1.62
N ARG A 27 -8.77 16.88 2.17
CA ARG A 27 -10.10 16.54 1.65
C ARG A 27 -10.09 16.26 0.15
N PRO A 28 -9.45 15.15 -0.28
CA PRO A 28 -9.32 14.85 -1.69
C PRO A 28 -10.69 14.60 -2.33
N ASP A 29 -10.80 14.92 -3.62
CA ASP A 29 -11.98 14.62 -4.43
C ASP A 29 -11.90 13.23 -5.09
N VAL A 30 -10.76 12.55 -4.96
CA VAL A 30 -10.58 11.13 -5.30
C VAL A 30 -9.41 10.53 -4.53
N VAL A 31 -9.58 9.26 -4.16
CA VAL A 31 -8.58 8.43 -3.52
C VAL A 31 -8.15 7.32 -4.48
N LEU A 32 -6.85 7.16 -4.66
CA LEU A 32 -6.22 6.12 -5.47
C LEU A 32 -5.42 5.20 -4.54
N VAL A 33 -5.82 3.94 -4.38
CA VAL A 33 -5.22 3.01 -3.41
C VAL A 33 -4.50 1.86 -4.10
N GLU A 34 -3.33 1.49 -3.60
CA GLU A 34 -2.57 0.32 -4.04
C GLU A 34 -3.29 -0.98 -3.65
N LEU A 35 -4.23 -1.36 -4.50
CA LEU A 35 -4.86 -2.67 -4.56
C LEU A 35 -5.03 -3.05 -6.02
N PRO A 36 -5.08 -4.35 -6.37
CA PRO A 36 -5.25 -4.77 -7.76
C PRO A 36 -6.52 -4.18 -8.37
N ALA A 37 -6.43 -3.54 -9.53
CA ALA A 37 -7.53 -2.70 -10.03
C ALA A 37 -8.87 -3.43 -10.25
N ASP A 38 -8.85 -4.75 -10.45
CA ASP A 38 -10.06 -5.56 -10.61
C ASP A 38 -10.76 -5.96 -9.29
N VAL A 39 -10.23 -5.54 -8.12
CA VAL A 39 -10.92 -5.66 -6.82
C VAL A 39 -11.78 -4.45 -6.47
N GLU A 40 -11.68 -3.35 -7.21
CA GLU A 40 -12.40 -2.09 -6.92
C GLU A 40 -13.90 -2.26 -6.58
N PRO A 41 -14.69 -3.09 -7.29
CA PRO A 41 -16.12 -3.23 -7.00
C PRO A 41 -16.46 -3.79 -5.61
N VAL A 42 -15.53 -4.53 -4.98
CA VAL A 42 -15.75 -5.11 -3.64
C VAL A 42 -15.27 -4.20 -2.50
N LEU A 43 -14.60 -3.09 -2.81
CA LEU A 43 -14.12 -2.12 -1.81
C LEU A 43 -15.26 -1.36 -1.13
N ARG A 44 -16.42 -1.24 -1.79
CA ARG A 44 -17.64 -0.62 -1.23
C ARG A 44 -18.15 -1.27 0.07
N TRP A 45 -17.71 -2.50 0.37
CA TRP A 45 -18.11 -3.22 1.57
C TRP A 45 -17.26 -2.85 2.79
N ILE A 46 -16.11 -2.20 2.59
CA ILE A 46 -15.28 -1.72 3.69
C ILE A 46 -16.03 -0.57 4.39
N GLY A 47 -16.25 -0.72 5.69
CA GLY A 47 -17.10 0.16 6.50
C GLY A 47 -18.48 -0.43 6.82
N ASP A 48 -18.88 -1.54 6.19
CA ASP A 48 -20.06 -2.31 6.59
C ASP A 48 -19.80 -3.04 7.92
N ALA A 49 -20.74 -2.97 8.86
CA ALA A 49 -20.65 -3.63 10.17
C ALA A 49 -20.49 -5.17 10.07
N GLY A 50 -20.88 -5.78 8.95
CA GLY A 50 -20.70 -7.21 8.69
C GLY A 50 -19.30 -7.62 8.20
N LEU A 51 -18.47 -6.67 7.73
CA LEU A 51 -17.11 -6.94 7.25
C LEU A 51 -16.09 -6.49 8.31
N VAL A 52 -15.77 -7.39 9.24
CA VAL A 52 -14.89 -7.10 10.38
C VAL A 52 -13.49 -7.66 10.12
N PRO A 53 -12.44 -6.81 10.08
CA PRO A 53 -11.06 -7.28 9.90
C PRO A 53 -10.54 -7.99 11.16
N PRO A 54 -9.52 -8.88 11.04
CA PRO A 54 -8.76 -9.17 9.83
C PRO A 54 -9.51 -9.98 8.77
N VAL A 55 -9.44 -9.50 7.53
CA VAL A 55 -10.00 -10.17 6.33
C VAL A 55 -8.95 -10.16 5.23
N ALA A 56 -9.14 -10.96 4.19
CA ALA A 56 -8.34 -10.86 2.99
C ALA A 56 -9.22 -10.76 1.75
N LEU A 57 -8.79 -9.94 0.79
CA LEU A 57 -9.24 -10.06 -0.59
C LEU A 57 -8.56 -11.30 -1.18
N LEU A 58 -9.37 -12.33 -1.47
CA LEU A 58 -8.96 -13.52 -2.19
C LEU A 58 -9.26 -13.33 -3.68
N GLY A 59 -8.21 -13.19 -4.48
CA GLY A 59 -8.27 -13.28 -5.94
C GLY A 59 -7.88 -14.68 -6.39
N TYR A 60 -8.64 -15.31 -7.28
CA TYR A 60 -8.29 -16.65 -7.80
C TYR A 60 -8.65 -16.84 -9.26
N VAL A 61 -7.90 -17.70 -9.95
CA VAL A 61 -8.19 -18.11 -11.33
C VAL A 61 -9.42 -19.01 -11.35
N VAL A 62 -10.47 -18.62 -12.08
CA VAL A 62 -11.76 -19.33 -12.09
C VAL A 62 -11.62 -20.79 -12.53
N ALA A 63 -10.75 -21.05 -13.51
CA ALA A 63 -10.52 -22.40 -14.04
C ALA A 63 -9.56 -23.24 -13.19
N GLU A 64 -8.80 -22.62 -12.29
CA GLU A 64 -7.75 -23.25 -11.49
C GLU A 64 -7.64 -22.56 -10.12
N PRO A 65 -8.61 -22.74 -9.20
CA PRO A 65 -8.71 -21.93 -7.98
C PRO A 65 -7.50 -22.03 -7.03
N ALA A 66 -6.66 -23.05 -7.18
CA ALA A 66 -5.39 -23.16 -6.45
C ALA A 66 -4.40 -22.03 -6.82
N ARG A 67 -4.53 -21.44 -8.01
CA ARG A 67 -3.84 -20.20 -8.38
C ARG A 67 -4.60 -19.03 -7.82
N ALA A 68 -4.25 -18.71 -6.59
CA ALA A 68 -4.85 -17.67 -5.80
C ALA A 68 -3.81 -16.66 -5.33
N ALA A 69 -4.30 -15.51 -4.93
CA ALA A 69 -3.52 -14.47 -4.33
C ALA A 69 -4.33 -13.76 -3.26
N PHE A 70 -3.66 -13.36 -2.19
CA PHE A 70 -4.30 -12.75 -1.03
C PHE A 70 -3.77 -11.32 -0.85
N ALA A 71 -4.69 -10.39 -0.56
CA ALA A 71 -4.35 -9.09 0.02
C ALA A 71 -5.03 -9.01 1.39
N PRO A 72 -4.34 -9.46 2.45
CA PRO A 72 -4.79 -9.31 3.83
C PRO A 72 -4.93 -7.84 4.21
N LEU A 73 -5.97 -7.54 5.00
CA LEU A 73 -6.26 -6.22 5.57
C LEU A 73 -6.67 -6.40 7.03
N ALA A 74 -6.18 -5.51 7.88
CA ALA A 74 -6.49 -5.38 9.29
C ALA A 74 -7.13 -4.01 9.57
N SER A 75 -7.70 -3.82 10.76
CA SER A 75 -8.19 -2.51 11.20
C SER A 75 -7.10 -1.44 11.16
N PHE A 76 -5.85 -1.82 11.38
CA PHE A 76 -4.70 -0.92 11.37
C PHE A 76 -3.98 -0.84 10.00
N SER A 77 -4.53 -1.45 8.94
CA SER A 77 -3.96 -1.28 7.59
C SER A 77 -4.32 0.11 7.04
N PRO A 78 -3.34 0.90 6.52
CA PRO A 78 -3.63 2.21 5.94
C PRO A 78 -4.66 2.15 4.81
N GLU A 79 -4.61 1.13 3.96
CA GLU A 79 -5.56 0.92 2.86
C GLU A 79 -6.97 0.73 3.38
N TRP A 80 -7.13 -0.10 4.42
CA TRP A 80 -8.44 -0.34 5.05
C TRP A 80 -9.02 0.97 5.58
N GLN A 81 -8.20 1.73 6.32
CA GLN A 81 -8.61 3.01 6.92
C GLN A 81 -8.98 4.05 5.86
N VAL A 82 -8.18 4.17 4.80
CA VAL A 82 -8.40 5.11 3.70
C VAL A 82 -9.69 4.78 2.93
N ILE A 83 -9.93 3.50 2.65
CA ILE A 83 -11.14 3.08 1.94
C ILE A 83 -12.38 3.29 2.82
N ALA A 84 -12.29 2.96 4.11
CA ALA A 84 -13.38 3.20 5.06
C ALA A 84 -13.70 4.70 5.18
N TRP A 85 -12.68 5.55 5.28
CA TRP A 85 -12.83 7.00 5.31
C TRP A 85 -13.50 7.51 4.04
N ALA A 86 -13.04 7.08 2.87
CA ALA A 86 -13.57 7.55 1.59
C ALA A 86 -15.02 7.10 1.37
N ASN A 87 -15.35 5.85 1.72
CA ASN A 87 -16.73 5.36 1.69
C ASN A 87 -17.65 6.15 2.64
N ALA A 88 -17.16 6.53 3.83
CA ALA A 88 -17.94 7.32 4.80
C ALA A 88 -18.15 8.78 4.38
N HIS A 89 -17.28 9.32 3.53
CA HIS A 89 -17.33 10.70 3.05
C HIS A 89 -17.84 10.83 1.59
N ASP A 90 -18.33 9.74 1.01
CA ASP A 90 -18.76 9.67 -0.40
C ASP A 90 -17.67 10.12 -1.40
N VAL A 91 -16.40 9.91 -1.05
CA VAL A 91 -15.25 10.20 -1.92
C VAL A 91 -14.97 8.97 -2.81
N PRO A 92 -14.87 9.12 -4.14
CA PRO A 92 -14.54 8.01 -5.03
C PRO A 92 -13.18 7.37 -4.67
N VAL A 93 -13.16 6.04 -4.61
CA VAL A 93 -11.95 5.24 -4.42
C VAL A 93 -11.69 4.40 -5.67
N HIS A 94 -10.46 4.44 -6.17
CA HIS A 94 -10.01 3.56 -7.24
C HIS A 94 -8.83 2.71 -6.83
N ALA A 95 -8.89 1.42 -7.15
CA ALA A 95 -7.76 0.50 -6.97
C ALA A 95 -6.81 0.66 -8.18
N ILE A 96 -5.54 0.98 -7.93
CA ILE A 96 -4.64 1.43 -8.99
C ILE A 96 -3.50 0.48 -9.34
N ASP A 97 -3.34 -0.62 -8.62
CA ASP A 97 -2.27 -1.58 -8.90
C ASP A 97 -2.64 -2.52 -10.08
N LEU A 98 -1.65 -3.28 -10.56
CA LEU A 98 -1.80 -4.21 -11.67
C LEU A 98 -2.94 -5.21 -11.38
N PRO A 99 -3.88 -5.42 -12.32
CA PRO A 99 -5.02 -6.32 -12.11
C PRO A 99 -4.61 -7.75 -11.79
N LEU A 100 -5.35 -8.42 -10.91
CA LEU A 100 -5.23 -9.86 -10.63
C LEU A 100 -5.29 -10.70 -11.90
N ALA A 101 -6.13 -10.32 -12.86
CA ALA A 101 -6.24 -10.99 -14.14
C ALA A 101 -4.89 -11.06 -14.89
N VAL A 102 -3.99 -10.10 -14.68
CA VAL A 102 -2.64 -10.08 -15.24
C VAL A 102 -1.66 -10.77 -14.29
N THR A 103 -1.68 -10.42 -13.01
CA THR A 103 -0.78 -10.96 -11.98
C THR A 103 -0.85 -12.49 -11.91
N LEU A 104 -2.07 -13.05 -11.93
CA LEU A 104 -2.30 -14.50 -11.88
C LEU A 104 -2.18 -15.20 -13.24
N ALA A 105 -1.98 -14.47 -14.35
CA ALA A 105 -1.90 -15.08 -15.68
C ALA A 105 -0.64 -15.94 -15.87
N ARG A 106 0.44 -15.62 -15.13
CA ARG A 106 1.66 -16.44 -15.11
C ARG A 106 1.49 -17.58 -14.09
N PRO A 107 1.79 -18.83 -14.47
CA PRO A 107 1.77 -19.93 -13.51
C PRO A 107 2.81 -19.69 -12.40
N SER A 108 2.40 -19.91 -11.17
CA SER A 108 3.25 -20.00 -9.98
C SER A 108 2.85 -21.27 -9.24
N GLU A 109 3.81 -22.01 -8.69
CA GLU A 109 3.53 -23.23 -7.90
C GLU A 109 2.95 -22.91 -6.52
N ALA A 110 3.06 -21.65 -6.05
CA ALA A 110 2.53 -21.19 -4.77
C ALA A 110 1.57 -19.98 -4.96
N PRO A 111 0.61 -19.77 -4.03
CA PRO A 111 -0.18 -18.55 -3.95
C PRO A 111 0.73 -17.32 -3.92
N VAL A 112 0.30 -16.25 -4.59
CA VAL A 112 1.06 -15.00 -4.66
C VAL A 112 0.53 -14.03 -3.61
N ASP A 113 1.41 -13.42 -2.83
CA ASP A 113 1.03 -12.32 -1.96
C ASP A 113 0.92 -11.03 -2.78
N LEU A 114 -0.27 -10.42 -2.80
CA LEU A 114 -0.55 -9.26 -3.67
C LEU A 114 0.06 -7.97 -3.16
N VAL A 115 0.37 -7.95 -1.87
CA VAL A 115 1.00 -6.83 -1.17
C VAL A 115 2.47 -7.13 -0.88
N SER A 116 2.98 -8.31 -1.31
CA SER A 116 4.40 -8.64 -1.17
C SER A 116 5.18 -7.92 -2.25
N GLU A 117 5.94 -6.93 -1.82
CA GLU A 117 7.08 -6.42 -2.57
C GLU A 117 8.04 -7.60 -2.81
N THR A 118 8.40 -7.86 -4.06
CA THR A 118 9.54 -8.76 -4.33
C THR A 118 10.77 -8.08 -3.75
N VAL A 119 11.28 -8.60 -2.63
CA VAL A 119 12.38 -8.05 -1.80
C VAL A 119 13.33 -7.18 -2.64
N PRO A 120 13.12 -5.84 -2.64
CA PRO A 120 14.12 -4.91 -3.11
C PRO A 120 15.37 -5.04 -2.21
N PRO A 121 16.51 -4.40 -2.52
CA PRO A 121 17.45 -4.05 -1.45
C PRO A 121 16.63 -3.43 -0.32
N ASP A 122 16.67 -4.00 0.89
CA ASP A 122 15.84 -3.58 2.02
C ASP A 122 16.11 -2.09 2.29
N PRO A 123 15.22 -1.20 1.79
CA PRO A 123 15.51 0.22 1.77
C PRO A 123 15.45 0.78 3.19
N ILE A 124 14.68 0.12 4.06
CA ILE A 124 14.59 0.42 5.47
C ILE A 124 15.92 0.02 6.15
N ALA A 125 16.52 -1.12 5.81
CA ALA A 125 17.87 -1.49 6.26
C ALA A 125 18.93 -0.48 5.85
N ASP A 126 18.93 -0.03 4.60
CA ASP A 126 19.91 0.97 4.14
C ASP A 126 19.72 2.32 4.87
N LEU A 127 18.47 2.76 5.05
CA LEU A 127 18.16 3.99 5.78
C LEU A 127 18.51 3.88 7.28
N ALA A 128 18.18 2.76 7.93
CA ALA A 128 18.51 2.51 9.32
C ALA A 128 20.02 2.45 9.53
N ALA A 129 20.76 1.78 8.64
CA ALA A 129 22.21 1.72 8.68
C ALA A 129 22.85 3.11 8.55
N VAL A 130 22.35 3.96 7.66
CA VAL A 130 22.78 5.38 7.54
C VAL A 130 22.45 6.18 8.81
N ALA A 131 21.31 5.88 9.45
CA ALA A 131 20.93 6.49 10.73
C ALA A 131 21.72 5.94 11.93
N GLY A 132 22.55 4.91 11.74
CA GLY A 132 23.33 4.26 12.80
C GLY A 132 22.51 3.30 13.67
N ASP A 133 21.31 2.91 13.23
CA ASP A 133 20.53 1.85 13.86
C ASP A 133 20.83 0.50 13.19
N LEU A 134 20.93 -0.55 14.00
CA LEU A 134 21.24 -1.91 13.53
C LEU A 134 19.98 -2.72 13.26
N ASP A 135 18.83 -2.23 13.72
CA ASP A 135 17.54 -2.88 13.59
C ASP A 135 16.63 -1.99 12.72
N PRO A 136 16.48 -2.30 11.42
CA PRO A 136 15.66 -1.51 10.51
C PRO A 136 14.19 -1.45 10.88
N GLU A 137 13.67 -2.56 11.39
CA GLU A 137 12.29 -2.65 11.81
C GLU A 137 12.05 -1.73 13.00
N ARG A 138 12.90 -1.81 14.02
CA ARG A 138 12.84 -0.90 15.16
C ARG A 138 13.01 0.57 14.74
N TRP A 139 13.93 0.86 13.83
CA TRP A 139 14.15 2.22 13.34
C TRP A 139 12.90 2.78 12.65
N TRP A 140 12.26 2.00 11.78
CA TRP A 140 11.01 2.41 11.13
C TRP A 140 9.89 2.62 12.14
N GLU A 141 9.74 1.68 13.08
CA GLU A 141 8.74 1.77 14.15
C GLU A 141 8.91 3.06 14.96
N ASP A 142 10.13 3.39 15.38
CA ASP A 142 10.43 4.57 16.20
C ASP A 142 10.26 5.88 15.39
N VAL A 143 10.75 5.91 14.14
CA VAL A 143 10.87 7.14 13.34
C VAL A 143 9.63 7.46 12.53
N ILE A 144 8.82 6.46 12.16
CA ILE A 144 7.63 6.62 11.31
C ILE A 144 6.35 6.23 12.06
N GLU A 145 6.29 5.03 12.67
CA GLU A 145 5.02 4.51 13.20
C GLU A 145 4.64 5.10 14.58
N HIS A 146 5.63 5.45 15.41
CA HIS A 146 5.46 5.96 16.78
C HIS A 146 5.78 7.45 16.94
N ARG A 147 5.80 8.25 15.86
CA ARG A 147 6.20 9.67 15.89
C ARG A 147 5.49 10.54 16.92
N GLY A 148 4.32 10.14 17.42
CA GLY A 148 3.65 10.72 18.60
C GLY A 148 3.11 12.15 18.44
N ASP A 149 3.67 12.94 17.51
CA ASP A 149 3.30 14.31 17.17
C ASP A 149 2.14 14.38 16.15
N GLY A 150 1.80 13.24 15.54
CA GLY A 150 0.71 13.13 14.57
C GLY A 150 0.97 13.81 13.23
N VAL A 151 2.18 14.32 13.00
CA VAL A 151 2.53 15.04 11.76
C VAL A 151 2.96 14.02 10.70
N PRO A 152 2.24 13.94 9.55
CA PRO A 152 2.59 13.00 8.50
C PRO A 152 3.95 13.33 7.88
N ALA A 153 4.87 12.36 7.86
CA ALA A 153 6.23 12.52 7.35
C ALA A 153 6.39 12.10 5.87
N PHE A 154 5.34 12.24 5.05
CA PHE A 154 5.31 11.68 3.69
C PHE A 154 6.41 12.22 2.76
N ASP A 155 6.72 13.52 2.81
CA ASP A 155 7.79 14.10 1.99
C ASP A 155 9.17 13.54 2.36
N ALA A 156 9.43 13.36 3.67
CA ALA A 156 10.67 12.78 4.15
C ALA A 156 10.79 11.30 3.77
N VAL A 157 9.70 10.55 3.86
CA VAL A 157 9.63 9.15 3.38
C VAL A 157 9.88 9.10 1.88
N ALA A 158 9.26 9.99 1.09
CA ALA A 158 9.45 10.05 -0.36
C ALA A 158 10.92 10.34 -0.73
N GLU A 159 11.56 11.29 -0.05
CA GLU A 159 12.98 11.60 -0.24
C GLU A 159 13.86 10.39 0.10
N ALA A 160 13.62 9.75 1.24
CA ALA A 160 14.34 8.57 1.67
C ALA A 160 14.23 7.42 0.67
N MET A 161 13.03 7.16 0.14
CA MET A 161 12.79 6.14 -0.88
C MET A 161 13.45 6.49 -2.22
N ALA A 162 13.44 7.77 -2.61
CA ALA A 162 14.15 8.22 -3.81
C ALA A 162 15.67 7.99 -3.69
N VAL A 163 16.23 8.19 -2.48
CA VAL A 163 17.63 7.88 -2.17
C VAL A 163 17.90 6.37 -2.27
N ALA A 164 17.08 5.55 -1.63
CA ALA A 164 17.24 4.09 -1.61
C ALA A 164 17.11 3.46 -3.02
N ARG A 165 16.33 4.08 -3.90
CA ARG A 165 16.18 3.64 -5.31
C ARG A 165 17.35 4.02 -6.22
N ARG A 166 18.34 4.80 -5.77
CA ARG A 166 19.46 5.20 -6.64
C ARG A 166 20.29 3.99 -7.09
N GLY A 167 20.36 3.78 -8.40
CA GLY A 167 21.09 2.64 -8.98
C GLY A 167 20.33 1.31 -8.90
N PHE A 168 19.11 1.31 -8.36
CA PHE A 168 18.22 0.14 -8.38
C PHE A 168 17.61 -0.03 -9.78
N VAL A 169 17.61 -1.27 -10.28
CA VAL A 169 16.96 -1.62 -11.54
C VAL A 169 15.70 -2.42 -11.22
N PRO A 170 14.50 -1.86 -11.43
CA PRO A 170 13.25 -2.53 -11.08
C PRO A 170 13.01 -3.78 -11.92
N ALA A 171 12.47 -4.82 -11.30
CA ALA A 171 12.04 -6.02 -12.00
C ALA A 171 10.90 -5.71 -12.99
N PRO A 172 10.73 -6.49 -14.06
CA PRO A 172 9.65 -6.23 -15.03
C PRO A 172 8.25 -6.18 -14.42
N ALA A 173 7.98 -6.93 -13.35
CA ALA A 173 6.70 -6.89 -12.64
C ALA A 173 6.48 -5.53 -11.96
N GLU A 174 7.49 -5.00 -11.27
CA GLU A 174 7.47 -3.66 -10.66
C GLU A 174 7.18 -2.58 -11.70
N ILE A 175 7.90 -2.61 -12.84
CA ILE A 175 7.73 -1.65 -13.93
C ILE A 175 6.28 -1.68 -14.45
N GLN A 176 5.66 -2.85 -14.51
CA GLN A 176 4.26 -3.01 -14.94
C GLN A 176 3.28 -2.45 -13.90
N ARG A 177 3.50 -2.71 -12.61
CA ARG A 177 2.71 -2.16 -11.51
C ARG A 177 2.75 -0.63 -11.51
N GLU A 178 3.95 -0.06 -11.51
CA GLU A 178 4.13 1.40 -11.52
C GLU A 178 3.58 2.05 -12.80
N ALA A 179 3.71 1.41 -13.96
CA ALA A 179 3.09 1.91 -15.21
C ALA A 179 1.56 1.91 -15.12
N HIS A 180 0.96 0.91 -14.47
CA HIS A 180 -0.47 0.84 -14.23
C HIS A 180 -0.94 1.96 -13.28
N MET A 181 -0.23 2.14 -12.17
CA MET A 181 -0.50 3.19 -11.18
C MET A 181 -0.39 4.60 -11.81
N ARG A 182 0.71 4.90 -12.53
CA ARG A 182 0.86 6.18 -13.24
C ARG A 182 -0.25 6.40 -14.28
N ARG A 183 -0.71 5.35 -14.96
CA ARG A 183 -1.86 5.45 -15.88
C ARG A 183 -3.15 5.82 -15.15
N ALA A 184 -3.38 5.27 -13.97
CA ALA A 184 -4.55 5.60 -13.14
C ALA A 184 -4.48 7.04 -12.63
N ILE A 185 -3.31 7.49 -12.12
CA ILE A 185 -3.10 8.90 -11.70
C ILE A 185 -3.40 9.85 -12.86
N ARG A 186 -2.83 9.63 -14.05
CA ARG A 186 -3.15 10.44 -15.24
C ARG A 186 -4.62 10.34 -15.67
N GLY A 187 -5.26 9.20 -15.40
CA GLY A 187 -6.70 9.02 -15.58
C GLY A 187 -7.50 9.98 -14.71
N ALA A 188 -7.24 9.99 -13.40
CA ALA A 188 -7.86 10.89 -12.44
C ALA A 188 -7.65 12.37 -12.82
N ARG A 189 -6.40 12.75 -13.16
CA ARG A 189 -6.08 14.11 -13.64
C ARG A 189 -6.92 14.51 -14.86
N ARG A 190 -7.09 13.61 -15.83
CA ARG A 190 -7.90 13.86 -17.04
C ARG A 190 -9.40 13.90 -16.77
N ALA A 191 -9.87 13.21 -15.73
CA ALA A 191 -11.26 13.27 -15.30
C ALA A 191 -11.62 14.58 -14.58
N GLY A 192 -10.62 15.46 -14.33
CA GLY A 192 -10.84 16.79 -13.77
C GLY A 192 -10.74 16.86 -12.26
N HIS A 193 -10.27 15.79 -11.60
CA HIS A 193 -9.97 15.79 -10.17
C HIS A 193 -8.89 16.82 -9.83
N GLU A 194 -9.15 17.67 -8.84
CA GLU A 194 -8.27 18.75 -8.41
C GLU A 194 -7.43 18.38 -7.19
N GLN A 195 -7.95 17.57 -6.27
CA GLN A 195 -7.25 17.08 -5.08
C GLN A 195 -7.20 15.55 -5.10
N ILE A 196 -6.07 14.98 -5.55
CA ILE A 196 -5.90 13.54 -5.72
C ILE A 196 -5.01 13.03 -4.59
N ALA A 197 -5.50 12.09 -3.78
CA ALA A 197 -4.67 11.36 -2.82
C ALA A 197 -4.30 9.98 -3.38
N VAL A 198 -3.01 9.64 -3.37
CA VAL A 198 -2.49 8.32 -3.76
C VAL A 198 -1.91 7.64 -2.53
N ILE A 199 -2.42 6.47 -2.19
CA ILE A 199 -1.96 5.66 -1.06
C ILE A 199 -1.31 4.42 -1.64
N CYS A 200 0.00 4.31 -1.44
CA CYS A 200 0.81 3.20 -1.94
C CYS A 200 1.96 2.90 -0.98
N GLY A 201 2.51 1.69 -1.06
CA GLY A 201 3.77 1.33 -0.44
C GLY A 201 4.81 2.40 -0.74
N ALA A 202 5.50 2.86 0.31
CA ALA A 202 6.44 3.97 0.24
C ALA A 202 7.48 3.80 -0.89
N TRP A 203 7.86 2.56 -1.16
CA TRP A 203 8.78 2.19 -2.24
C TRP A 203 8.36 2.70 -3.62
N HIS A 204 7.06 2.74 -3.91
CA HIS A 204 6.54 3.16 -5.21
C HIS A 204 6.52 4.68 -5.39
N VAL A 205 6.48 5.47 -4.31
CA VAL A 205 6.27 6.93 -4.34
C VAL A 205 7.17 7.65 -5.36
N PRO A 206 8.51 7.42 -5.39
CA PRO A 206 9.37 8.12 -6.34
C PRO A 206 9.02 7.86 -7.81
N ALA A 207 8.43 6.70 -8.13
CA ALA A 207 8.02 6.34 -9.48
C ALA A 207 6.63 6.88 -9.86
N LEU A 208 5.89 7.44 -8.90
CA LEU A 208 4.53 7.97 -9.07
C LEU A 208 4.47 9.50 -9.04
N ASP A 209 5.56 10.17 -8.64
CA ASP A 209 5.67 11.63 -8.70
C ASP A 209 5.79 12.14 -10.14
N LEU A 210 4.63 12.31 -10.77
CA LEU A 210 4.52 12.78 -12.15
C LEU A 210 5.01 14.22 -12.36
N ASP A 211 5.16 14.99 -11.28
CA ASP A 211 5.56 16.40 -11.34
C ASP A 211 7.01 16.59 -10.88
N ALA A 212 7.71 15.52 -10.46
CA ALA A 212 9.12 15.57 -10.10
C ALA A 212 9.98 16.17 -11.22
N THR A 213 10.57 17.33 -10.94
CA THR A 213 11.57 17.99 -11.81
C THR A 213 12.98 17.95 -11.20
N ALA A 214 13.19 17.17 -10.14
CA ALA A 214 14.43 17.20 -9.37
C ALA A 214 15.62 16.67 -10.21
N PRO A 215 16.79 17.34 -10.16
CA PRO A 215 18.00 16.83 -10.81
C PRO A 215 18.43 15.49 -10.20
N GLY A 216 18.58 14.45 -11.02
CA GLY A 216 19.09 13.13 -10.59
C GLY A 216 18.03 12.08 -10.24
N THR A 217 16.74 12.38 -10.42
CA THR A 217 15.70 11.34 -10.49
C THR A 217 15.64 10.76 -11.89
N ASP A 218 15.48 9.45 -12.03
CA ASP A 218 15.19 8.83 -13.32
C ASP A 218 13.98 9.52 -13.96
N THR A 219 14.05 9.79 -15.26
CA THR A 219 12.96 10.49 -15.95
C THR A 219 11.69 9.65 -15.87
N ILE A 220 10.63 10.21 -15.25
CA ILE A 220 9.33 9.55 -15.16
C ILE A 220 8.87 9.11 -16.55
N PRO A 221 8.59 7.82 -16.77
CA PRO A 221 8.13 7.33 -18.07
C PRO A 221 6.89 8.09 -18.55
N ASN A 222 6.90 8.53 -19.80
CA ASN A 222 5.74 9.22 -20.36
C ASN A 222 4.61 8.23 -20.71
N VAL A 223 3.46 8.78 -21.13
CA VAL A 223 2.24 8.00 -21.44
C VAL A 223 2.47 6.91 -22.49
N SER A 224 3.31 7.15 -23.50
CA SER A 224 3.52 6.16 -24.57
C SER A 224 4.40 4.99 -24.10
N VAL A 225 5.36 5.25 -23.22
CA VAL A 225 6.18 4.21 -22.57
C VAL A 225 5.31 3.35 -21.67
N ASP A 226 4.52 3.93 -20.77
CA ASP A 226 3.62 3.16 -19.91
C ASP A 226 2.59 2.36 -20.73
N ALA A 227 2.05 2.93 -21.80
CA ALA A 227 1.15 2.23 -22.71
C ALA A 227 1.84 1.08 -23.47
N ALA A 228 3.14 1.16 -23.74
CA ALA A 228 3.91 0.07 -24.33
C ALA A 228 4.18 -1.04 -23.30
N THR A 229 4.56 -0.68 -22.07
CA THR A 229 4.79 -1.61 -20.95
C THR A 229 3.57 -2.48 -20.67
N LEU A 230 2.38 -1.89 -20.71
CA LEU A 230 1.13 -2.59 -20.41
C LEU A 230 0.51 -3.33 -21.60
N ARG A 231 1.11 -3.21 -22.80
CA ARG A 231 0.54 -3.75 -24.03
C ARG A 231 0.76 -5.26 -24.12
N GLY A 232 -0.30 -5.99 -24.43
CA GLY A 232 -0.21 -7.43 -24.71
C GLY A 232 0.13 -8.30 -23.50
N LEU A 233 0.04 -7.74 -22.27
CA LEU A 233 0.19 -8.54 -21.06
C LEU A 233 -0.84 -9.69 -21.05
N PRO A 234 -0.42 -10.92 -20.69
CA PRO A 234 -1.33 -12.06 -20.65
C PRO A 234 -2.42 -11.82 -19.60
N LYS A 235 -3.60 -12.38 -19.84
CA LYS A 235 -4.73 -12.26 -18.94
C LYS A 235 -5.38 -13.62 -18.72
N VAL A 236 -5.88 -13.84 -17.51
CA VAL A 236 -6.67 -15.00 -17.12
C VAL A 236 -7.96 -14.55 -16.44
N LYS A 237 -9.03 -15.34 -16.55
CA LYS A 237 -10.29 -15.03 -15.88
C LYS A 237 -10.14 -15.27 -14.37
N VAL A 238 -10.34 -14.21 -13.60
CA VAL A 238 -10.28 -14.24 -12.13
C VAL A 238 -11.65 -13.96 -11.50
N ALA A 239 -11.80 -14.38 -10.25
CA ALA A 239 -12.88 -13.97 -9.36
C ALA A 239 -12.29 -13.48 -8.04
N VAL A 240 -13.03 -12.63 -7.34
CA VAL A 240 -12.62 -12.01 -6.08
C VAL A 240 -13.67 -12.29 -5.02
N ALA A 241 -13.22 -12.58 -3.80
CA ALA A 241 -14.08 -12.76 -2.63
C ALA A 241 -13.39 -12.22 -1.36
N TRP A 242 -14.20 -11.81 -0.39
CA TRP A 242 -13.72 -11.59 0.97
C TRP A 242 -13.65 -12.92 1.72
N VAL A 243 -12.54 -13.18 2.40
CA VAL A 243 -12.37 -14.34 3.28
C VAL A 243 -11.90 -13.92 4.66
N PRO A 244 -12.31 -14.63 5.73
CA PRO A 244 -11.77 -14.39 7.06
C PRO A 244 -10.24 -14.58 7.06
N TRP A 245 -9.57 -13.73 7.82
CA TRP A 245 -8.14 -13.82 8.05
C TRP A 245 -7.83 -13.78 9.54
N THR A 246 -6.57 -13.99 9.92
CA THR A 246 -6.17 -13.99 11.32
C THR A 246 -4.91 -13.17 11.52
N HIS A 247 -4.70 -12.69 12.74
CA HIS A 247 -3.43 -12.08 13.13
C HIS A 247 -2.25 -13.03 12.87
N GLU A 248 -2.37 -14.33 13.16
CA GLU A 248 -1.30 -15.29 12.87
C GLU A 248 -0.88 -15.29 11.38
N ARG A 249 -1.85 -15.23 10.46
CA ARG A 249 -1.59 -15.19 9.01
C ARG A 249 -1.19 -13.81 8.48
N LEU A 250 -1.24 -12.77 9.31
CA LEU A 250 -0.68 -11.44 8.99
C LEU A 250 0.81 -11.34 9.32
N THR A 251 1.39 -12.38 9.90
CA THR A 251 2.77 -12.31 10.37
C THR A 251 3.77 -12.58 9.26
N ALA A 252 4.93 -11.91 9.28
CA ALA A 252 6.01 -12.21 8.34
C ALA A 252 6.44 -13.69 8.40
N ARG A 253 6.47 -14.26 9.60
CA ARG A 253 6.73 -15.70 9.86
C ARG A 253 5.72 -16.67 9.24
N SER A 254 4.54 -16.20 8.82
CA SER A 254 3.59 -17.03 8.04
C SER A 254 3.99 -17.17 6.56
N GLY A 255 5.03 -16.44 6.13
CA GLY A 255 5.46 -16.34 4.73
C GLY A 255 4.81 -15.18 3.98
N TYR A 256 3.95 -14.40 4.63
CA TYR A 256 3.33 -13.21 4.04
C TYR A 256 4.35 -12.07 3.90
N GLY A 257 4.67 -11.69 2.66
CA GLY A 257 5.80 -10.79 2.38
C GLY A 257 5.69 -9.37 2.94
N ALA A 258 4.47 -8.86 3.15
CA ALA A 258 4.21 -7.60 3.86
C ALA A 258 3.71 -7.82 5.30
N GLY A 259 4.03 -8.99 5.88
CA GLY A 259 3.62 -9.32 7.23
C GLY A 259 4.37 -8.53 8.29
N VAL A 260 3.72 -8.36 9.44
CA VAL A 260 4.31 -7.66 10.61
C VAL A 260 4.58 -8.65 11.75
N ASP A 261 5.53 -8.36 12.62
CA ASP A 261 5.97 -9.32 13.63
C ASP A 261 4.89 -9.64 14.67
N SER A 262 4.18 -8.61 15.12
CA SER A 262 3.24 -8.67 16.23
C SER A 262 1.89 -8.01 15.90
N PRO A 263 1.05 -8.60 15.01
CA PRO A 263 -0.22 -7.97 14.59
C PRO A 263 -1.18 -7.61 15.74
N GLY A 264 -1.18 -8.40 16.82
CA GLY A 264 -1.97 -8.08 18.02
C GLY A 264 -1.50 -6.82 18.76
N TRP A 265 -0.18 -6.60 18.82
CA TRP A 265 0.39 -5.35 19.34
C TRP A 265 0.02 -4.17 18.43
N TYR A 266 0.11 -4.36 17.11
CA TYR A 266 -0.18 -3.33 16.12
C TYR A 266 -1.65 -2.89 16.18
N HIS A 267 -2.56 -3.85 16.35
CA HIS A 267 -3.96 -3.57 16.62
C HIS A 267 -4.13 -2.77 17.92
N HIS A 268 -3.50 -3.20 19.01
CA HIS A 268 -3.60 -2.53 20.30
C HIS A 268 -3.13 -1.06 20.26
N VAL A 269 -1.96 -0.78 19.67
CA VAL A 269 -1.44 0.58 19.57
C VAL A 269 -2.18 1.44 18.55
N PHE A 270 -2.91 0.82 17.63
CA PHE A 270 -3.83 1.54 16.76
C PHE A 270 -5.06 2.03 17.53
N ASP A 271 -5.68 1.15 18.31
CA ASP A 271 -6.86 1.46 19.13
C ASP A 271 -6.55 2.36 20.33
N HIS A 272 -5.31 2.30 20.83
CA HIS A 272 -4.85 3.05 22.00
C HIS A 272 -3.61 3.89 21.65
N PRO A 273 -3.77 5.01 20.92
CA PRO A 273 -2.65 5.85 20.54
C PRO A 273 -2.04 6.59 21.75
N GLY A 274 -0.77 7.00 21.61
CA GLY A 274 -0.03 7.79 22.61
C GLY A 274 0.71 6.96 23.66
N GLU A 275 1.44 7.64 24.55
CA GLU A 275 2.32 7.00 25.55
C GLU A 275 1.57 6.04 26.50
N GLU A 276 0.28 6.30 26.76
CA GLU A 276 -0.56 5.43 27.57
C GLU A 276 -0.89 4.09 26.90
N GLY A 277 -0.84 4.01 25.56
CA GLY A 277 -1.13 2.79 24.82
C GLY A 277 -0.19 1.64 25.19
N VAL A 278 1.10 1.95 25.35
CA VAL A 278 2.12 0.97 25.78
C VAL A 278 1.84 0.46 27.18
N VAL A 279 1.49 1.36 28.11
CA VAL A 279 1.17 1.00 29.49
C VAL A 279 -0.10 0.16 29.56
N ARG A 280 -1.14 0.53 28.80
CA ARG A 280 -2.40 -0.22 28.74
C ARG A 280 -2.21 -1.63 28.24
N PHE A 281 -1.26 -1.89 27.34
CA PHE A 281 -1.00 -3.25 26.90
C PHE A 281 -0.59 -4.17 28.06
N PHE A 282 0.15 -3.67 29.05
CA PHE A 282 0.56 -4.48 30.20
C PHE A 282 -0.52 -4.60 31.29
N VAL A 283 -1.64 -3.88 31.16
CA VAL A 283 -2.72 -3.83 32.16
C VAL A 283 -4.01 -4.47 31.64
N ASP A 284 -4.32 -4.28 30.36
CA ASP A 284 -5.58 -4.65 29.73
C ASP A 284 -5.48 -5.92 28.84
N ALA A 285 -4.26 -6.37 28.48
CA ALA A 285 -4.03 -7.51 27.58
C ALA A 285 -3.91 -8.88 28.29
#